data_AF-A0A919KBV2-F1
#
_entry.id   AF-A0A919KBV2-F1
#
_cell.length_a   1.000
_cell.length_b   1.000
_cell.length_c   1.000
_cell.angle_alpha   90.00
_cell.angle_beta   90.00
_cell.angle_gamma   90.00
#
_symmetry.space_group_name_H-M   'P 1'
#
loop_
_entity.id
_entity.type
_entity.pdbx_description
1 polymer ?
#
loop_
_entity_poly.entity_id
_entity_poly.type
_entity_poly.pdbx_seq_one_letter_code
_entity_poly.pdbx_strand_id
1 'polypeptide(L)'
;MVGAPSRFDVNREPNNGRGPVDFKISSGALDKSLIEFKLAKSTSLMLNLENQVEIYEKANKTHQSMKVIIAYTDADLAKTTTVLAKLDLTGNPAVVVIDARTEPSASTV
;
A
#
# COMPACT_ATOMS: atom_id res chain seq x y z
N MET A 1 22.86 28.25 -0.93
CA MET A 1 22.85 26.78 -0.79
C MET A 1 21.57 26.28 -1.43
N VAL A 2 21.63 25.83 -2.68
CA VAL A 2 20.45 25.29 -3.40
C VAL A 2 20.35 23.82 -3.02
N GLY A 3 19.31 23.45 -2.29
CA GLY A 3 19.02 22.05 -1.98
C GLY A 3 18.84 21.29 -3.29
N ALA A 4 19.59 20.20 -3.47
CA ALA A 4 19.42 19.33 -4.64
C ALA A 4 17.96 18.83 -4.65
N PRO A 5 17.18 19.05 -5.72
CA PRO A 5 15.86 18.44 -5.83
C PRO A 5 16.05 16.92 -5.79
N SER A 6 15.31 16.24 -4.90
CA SER A 6 15.39 14.80 -4.80
C SER A 6 15.00 14.19 -6.16
N ARG A 7 15.64 13.07 -6.56
CA ARG A 7 15.31 12.37 -7.82
C ARG A 7 13.86 11.86 -7.86
N PHE A 8 13.15 11.95 -6.74
CA PHE A 8 11.80 11.47 -6.55
C PHE A 8 10.83 12.65 -6.46
N ASP A 9 9.89 12.74 -7.39
CA ASP A 9 8.77 13.68 -7.28
C ASP A 9 7.61 12.99 -6.54
N VAL A 10 7.17 13.59 -5.43
CA VAL A 10 6.12 13.06 -4.54
C VAL A 10 4.92 14.01 -4.61
N ASN A 11 3.87 13.60 -5.33
CA ASN A 11 2.63 14.37 -5.42
C ASN A 11 1.56 13.77 -4.50
N ARG A 12 0.93 14.63 -3.70
CA ARG A 12 -0.28 14.31 -2.92
C ARG A 12 -1.49 14.77 -3.72
N GLU A 13 -2.34 13.86 -4.17
CA GLU A 13 -3.62 14.22 -4.78
C GLU A 13 -4.66 14.46 -3.66
N PRO A 14 -5.18 15.69 -3.48
CA PRO A 14 -6.25 15.92 -2.54
C PRO A 14 -7.60 15.70 -3.24
N ASN A 15 -8.33 14.61 -2.95
CA ASN A 15 -9.78 14.65 -2.64
C ASN A 15 -10.54 13.31 -2.55
N ASN A 16 -11.67 13.37 -1.82
CA ASN A 16 -12.87 12.50 -1.82
C ASN A 16 -12.98 11.29 -0.86
N GLY A 17 -12.71 11.51 0.43
CA GLY A 17 -13.55 10.91 1.49
C GLY A 17 -13.29 9.45 1.90
N ARG A 18 -12.17 8.83 1.49
CA ARG A 18 -11.77 7.48 1.94
C ARG A 18 -10.31 7.44 2.40
N GLY A 19 -10.07 7.88 3.64
CA GLY A 19 -8.77 7.72 4.30
C GLY A 19 -7.64 8.63 3.77
N PRO A 20 -6.48 8.65 4.46
CA PRO A 20 -5.40 9.58 4.18
C PRO A 20 -4.65 9.24 2.88
N VAL A 21 -5.04 9.93 1.79
CA VAL A 21 -4.28 10.36 0.59
C VAL A 21 -3.20 9.43 0.04
N ASP A 22 -3.44 8.90 -1.17
CA ASP A 22 -2.49 8.14 -1.98
C ASP A 22 -1.37 9.03 -2.55
N PHE A 23 -0.11 8.58 -2.39
CA PHE A 23 1.09 9.29 -2.86
C PHE A 23 1.55 8.72 -4.20
N LYS A 24 1.81 9.58 -5.18
CA LYS A 24 2.52 9.21 -6.40
C LYS A 24 3.99 9.54 -6.25
N ILE A 25 4.87 8.54 -6.33
CA ILE A 25 6.34 8.72 -6.29
C ILE A 25 6.92 8.37 -7.66
N SER A 26 7.67 9.28 -8.29
CA SER A 26 8.31 9.03 -9.59
C SER A 26 9.81 9.29 -9.57
N SER A 27 10.62 8.37 -10.12
CA SER A 27 12.05 8.57 -10.37
C SER A 27 12.30 8.88 -11.84
N GLY A 28 12.08 10.15 -12.22
CA GLY A 28 12.19 10.59 -13.62
C GLY A 28 11.05 10.08 -14.52
N ALA A 29 11.15 10.38 -15.82
CA ALA A 29 10.08 10.14 -16.80
C ALA A 29 9.79 8.64 -17.10
N LEU A 30 10.73 7.75 -16.75
CA LEU A 30 10.73 6.32 -17.13
C LEU A 30 10.26 5.37 -16.01
N ASP A 31 10.47 5.69 -14.73
CA ASP A 31 10.09 4.84 -13.59
C ASP A 31 9.02 5.51 -12.72
N LYS A 32 7.75 5.32 -13.08
CA LYS A 32 6.59 5.75 -12.31
C LYS A 32 6.05 4.56 -11.52
N SER A 33 6.23 4.59 -10.19
CA SER A 33 5.62 3.58 -9.31
C SER A 33 4.35 4.17 -8.67
N LEU A 34 3.24 3.43 -8.75
CA LEU A 34 1.98 3.84 -8.13
C LEU A 34 1.86 3.15 -6.77
N ILE A 35 1.70 3.93 -5.71
CA ILE A 35 1.48 3.41 -4.37
C ILE A 35 0.03 3.69 -3.99
N GLU A 36 -0.73 2.63 -3.73
CA GLU A 36 -2.13 2.71 -3.33
C GLU A 36 -2.30 2.24 -1.89
N PHE A 37 -2.84 3.10 -1.04
CA PHE A 37 -3.08 2.84 0.36
C PHE A 37 -4.49 2.27 0.57
N LYS A 38 -4.59 1.29 1.46
CA LYS A 38 -5.84 0.67 1.89
C LYS A 38 -5.83 0.54 3.40
N LEU A 39 -7.02 0.67 3.99
CA LEU A 39 -7.24 0.27 5.37
C LEU A 39 -7.62 -1.21 5.42
N ALA A 40 -6.99 -1.97 6.30
CA ALA A 40 -7.28 -3.38 6.52
C ALA A 40 -8.77 -3.63 6.88
N LYS A 41 -9.39 -2.70 7.62
CA LYS A 41 -10.82 -2.76 7.96
C LYS A 41 -11.76 -2.67 6.75
N SER A 42 -11.29 -2.24 5.58
CA SER A 42 -12.12 -2.13 4.37
C SER A 42 -12.78 -3.47 4.04
N THR A 43 -14.11 -3.48 3.91
CA THR A 43 -14.88 -4.69 3.54
C THR A 43 -14.55 -5.17 2.13
N SER A 44 -14.11 -4.28 1.24
CA SER A 44 -13.72 -4.59 -0.14
C SER A 44 -12.24 -5.00 -0.30
N LEU A 45 -11.47 -5.14 0.79
CA LEU A 45 -10.03 -5.41 0.71
C LEU A 45 -9.71 -6.65 -0.15
N MET A 46 -10.37 -7.77 0.12
CA MET A 46 -10.13 -9.03 -0.59
C MET A 46 -10.45 -8.91 -2.08
N LEU A 47 -11.65 -8.40 -2.42
CA LEU A 47 -12.07 -8.21 -3.81
C LEU A 47 -11.10 -7.29 -4.58
N ASN A 48 -10.61 -6.22 -3.94
CA ASN A 48 -9.66 -5.30 -4.57
C ASN A 48 -8.30 -5.95 -4.84
N LEU A 49 -7.85 -6.85 -3.96
CA LEU A 49 -6.60 -7.59 -4.13
C LEU A 49 -6.75 -8.67 -5.20
N GLU A 50 -7.85 -9.42 -5.19
CA GLU A 50 -8.17 -10.46 -6.16
C GLU A 50 -8.22 -9.89 -7.59
N ASN A 51 -8.95 -8.78 -7.79
CA ASN A 51 -8.99 -8.09 -9.08
C ASN A 51 -7.60 -7.65 -9.57
N GLN A 52 -6.69 -7.28 -8.65
CA GLN A 52 -5.33 -6.93 -9.02
C GLN A 52 -4.54 -8.15 -9.50
N VAL A 53 -4.67 -9.29 -8.81
CA VAL A 53 -4.01 -10.55 -9.21
C VAL A 53 -4.46 -10.94 -10.61
N GLU A 54 -5.77 -10.93 -10.86
CA GLU A 54 -6.31 -11.24 -12.19
C GLU A 54 -5.77 -10.31 -13.28
N ILE A 55 -5.68 -9.01 -13.00
CA ILE A 55 -5.13 -8.03 -13.95
C ILE A 55 -3.66 -8.33 -14.22
N TYR A 56 -2.87 -8.66 -13.20
CA TYR A 56 -1.45 -8.98 -13.36
C TYR A 56 -1.23 -10.26 -14.18
N GLU A 57 -2.01 -11.32 -13.93
CA GLU A 57 -1.94 -12.57 -14.71
C GLU A 57 -2.32 -12.35 -16.18
N LYS A 58 -3.32 -11.50 -16.43
CA LYS A 58 -3.78 -11.16 -17.80
C LYS A 58 -2.82 -10.22 -18.52
N ALA A 59 -2.16 -9.31 -17.80
CA ALA A 59 -1.30 -8.26 -18.33
C ALA A 59 0.18 -8.56 -18.01
N ASN A 60 0.79 -9.45 -18.81
CA ASN A 60 2.20 -9.85 -18.69
C ASN A 60 3.24 -8.74 -19.04
N LYS A 61 2.94 -7.46 -18.80
CA LYS A 61 3.86 -6.31 -18.95
C LYS A 61 3.57 -5.20 -17.93
N THR A 62 4.32 -5.24 -16.83
CA THR A 62 4.93 -4.12 -16.08
C THR A 62 4.21 -2.77 -16.04
N HIS A 63 3.42 -2.57 -14.98
CA HIS A 63 3.38 -1.31 -14.25
C HIS A 63 3.73 -1.63 -12.79
N GLN A 64 4.82 -1.05 -12.26
CA GLN A 64 5.25 -1.24 -10.87
C GLN A 64 4.25 -0.52 -9.95
N SER A 65 3.20 -1.22 -9.52
CA SER A 65 2.23 -0.70 -8.55
C SER A 65 2.36 -1.48 -7.25
N MET A 66 2.38 -0.78 -6.12
CA MET A 66 2.44 -1.35 -4.78
C MET A 66 1.17 -1.01 -4.02
N LYS A 67 0.64 -1.97 -3.27
CA LYS A 67 -0.43 -1.73 -2.31
C LYS A 67 0.13 -1.68 -0.90
N VAL A 68 -0.26 -0.65 -0.16
CA VAL A 68 0.08 -0.49 1.25
C VAL A 68 -1.18 -0.67 2.07
N ILE A 69 -1.23 -1.70 2.91
CA ILE A 69 -2.38 -2.02 3.76
C ILE A 69 -2.03 -1.64 5.19
N ILE A 70 -2.79 -0.72 5.78
CA ILE A 70 -2.58 -0.28 7.17
C ILE A 70 -3.56 -1.02 8.08
N ALA A 71 -3.02 -1.72 9.09
CA ALA A 71 -3.77 -2.43 10.12
C ALA A 71 -3.69 -1.69 11.47
N TYR A 72 -4.83 -1.40 12.10
CA TYR A 72 -4.88 -0.66 13.37
C TYR A 72 -5.28 -1.52 14.56
N THR A 73 -5.72 -2.75 14.33
CA THR A 73 -6.18 -3.69 15.36
C THR A 73 -5.68 -5.09 15.10
N ASP A 74 -5.71 -5.97 16.10
CA ASP A 74 -5.39 -7.39 15.92
C ASP A 74 -6.30 -8.06 14.89
N ALA A 75 -7.58 -7.66 14.89
CA ALA A 75 -8.56 -8.14 13.91
C ALA A 75 -8.20 -7.70 12.48
N ASP A 76 -7.71 -6.48 12.31
CA ASP A 76 -7.23 -5.99 11.02
C ASP A 76 -6.03 -6.80 10.50
N LEU A 77 -5.06 -7.08 11.37
CA LEU A 77 -3.87 -7.83 11.02
C LEU A 77 -4.23 -9.27 10.66
N ALA A 78 -5.01 -9.96 11.51
CA ALA A 78 -5.46 -11.33 11.29
C ALA A 78 -6.28 -11.47 10.00
N LYS A 79 -7.19 -10.52 9.75
CA LYS A 79 -7.95 -10.45 8.50
C LYS A 79 -7.01 -10.28 7.29
N THR A 80 -6.06 -9.35 7.36
CA THR A 80 -5.11 -9.09 6.27
C THR A 80 -4.28 -10.32 5.97
N THR A 81 -3.68 -10.96 6.98
CA THR A 81 -2.92 -12.21 6.82
C THR A 81 -3.77 -13.31 6.18
N THR A 82 -5.02 -13.48 6.61
CA THR A 82 -5.93 -14.47 6.03
C THR A 82 -6.23 -14.18 4.57
N VAL A 83 -6.47 -12.92 4.21
CA VAL A 83 -6.75 -12.52 2.82
C VAL A 83 -5.52 -12.74 1.94
N LEU A 84 -4.33 -12.35 2.39
CA LEU A 84 -3.09 -12.55 1.63
C LEU A 84 -2.78 -14.03 1.41
N ALA A 85 -2.98 -14.88 2.43
CA ALA A 85 -2.80 -16.31 2.30
C ALA A 85 -3.80 -16.94 1.30
N LYS A 86 -5.08 -16.51 1.35
CA LYS A 86 -6.11 -17.01 0.42
C LYS A 86 -5.84 -16.67 -1.05
N LEU A 87 -5.19 -15.54 -1.30
CA LEU A 87 -4.88 -15.06 -2.65
C LEU A 87 -3.44 -15.39 -3.09
N ASP A 88 -2.71 -16.18 -2.31
CA ASP A 88 -1.29 -16.50 -2.55
C ASP A 88 -0.38 -15.26 -2.70
N LEU A 89 -0.69 -14.21 -1.93
CA LEU A 89 0.04 -12.93 -1.91
C LEU A 89 0.98 -12.80 -0.71
N THR A 90 1.13 -13.85 0.09
CA THR A 90 2.03 -13.84 1.25
C THR A 90 3.47 -13.61 0.79
N GLY A 91 4.11 -12.57 1.31
CA GLY A 91 5.49 -12.23 0.93
C GLY A 91 5.64 -11.57 -0.45
N ASN A 92 4.53 -11.24 -1.13
CA ASN A 92 4.58 -10.53 -2.40
C ASN A 92 5.16 -9.12 -2.19
N PRO A 93 6.27 -8.74 -2.85
CA PRO A 93 6.93 -7.44 -2.65
C PRO A 93 6.08 -6.24 -3.13
N ALA A 94 5.04 -6.48 -3.94
CA ALA A 94 4.08 -5.46 -4.35
C ALA A 94 2.98 -5.21 -3.31
N VAL A 95 2.96 -5.95 -2.20
CA VAL A 95 1.99 -5.77 -1.11
C VAL A 95 2.72 -5.58 0.21
N VAL A 96 2.63 -4.37 0.76
CA VAL A 96 3.21 -4.01 2.05
C VAL A 96 2.10 -3.90 3.09
N VAL A 97 2.26 -4.57 4.22
CA VAL A 97 1.37 -4.41 5.38
C VAL A 97 2.10 -3.57 6.43
N ILE A 98 1.52 -2.42 6.79
CA ILE A 98 1.98 -1.59 7.90
C ILE A 98 1.14 -1.96 9.12
N ASP A 99 1.81 -2.47 10.13
CA ASP A 99 1.25 -2.64 11.45
C ASP A 99 1.26 -1.30 12.19
N ALA A 100 0.09 -0.69 12.32
CA ALA A 100 -0.14 0.59 12.99
C ALA A 100 -1.02 0.42 14.25
N ARG A 101 -1.02 -0.78 14.84
CA ARG A 101 -1.63 -1.02 16.15
C ARG A 101 -0.95 -0.14 17.20
N THR A 102 -1.74 0.38 18.14
CA THR A 102 -1.20 1.17 19.24
C THR A 102 -0.54 0.24 20.24
N GLU A 103 0.79 0.21 20.24
CA GLU A 103 1.54 -0.34 21.37
C GLU A 103 1.62 0.70 22.50
N PRO A 104 1.59 0.29 23.78
CA PRO A 104 1.93 1.20 24.86
C PRO A 104 3.33 1.77 24.61
N SER A 105 3.45 3.10 24.69
CA SER A 105 4.71 3.81 24.50
C SER A 105 5.80 3.21 25.39
N ALA A 106 6.88 2.73 24.78
CA ALA A 106 8.09 2.34 25.51
C ALA A 106 8.87 3.55 26.06
N SER A 107 8.42 4.79 25.80
CA SER A 107 9.04 6.00 26.32
C SER A 107 8.51 6.33 27.72
N THR A 108 9.04 5.62 28.71
CA THR A 108 9.30 6.16 30.04
C THR A 108 10.60 5.55 30.53
N VAL A 109 11.72 6.15 30.13
CA VAL A 109 13.02 6.09 30.83
C VAL A 109 13.70 7.45 30.73
#